data_AF-A0A1I2D4W5-F1
#
_entry.id   AF-A0A1I2D4W5-F1
#
_cell.length_a   1.000
_cell.length_b   1.000
_cell.length_c   1.000
_cell.angle_alpha   90.00
_cell.angle_beta   90.00
_cell.angle_gamma   90.00
#
_symmetry.space_group_name_H-M   'P 1'
#
loop_
_entity.id
_entity.type
_entity.pdbx_description
1 polymer ?
#
loop_
_entity_poly.entity_id
_entity_poly.type
_entity_poly.pdbx_seq_one_letter_code
_entity_poly.pdbx_strand_id
1 'polypeptide(L)'
;MSVKARARRSLLVALGLAACAGHDPSPALAQPEEPPPPLAEWDGPNIPDAAVKAFEALQASAYAQGEREALAALGRGELALQTFGPPPACRERYARLLWRRHRIEHRALTDCATADEQRMRVHGFNKIMEAEIGRRFGADALATAARKAGCR
;
A
#
# COMPACT_ATOMS: atom_id res chain seq x y z
N MET A 1 53.14 24.62 -30.90
CA MET A 1 52.29 25.38 -29.95
C MET A 1 51.76 24.40 -28.90
N SER A 2 52.65 23.84 -28.07
CA SER A 2 52.94 24.25 -26.68
C SER A 2 51.73 24.13 -25.72
N VAL A 3 51.47 22.88 -25.31
CA VAL A 3 50.71 22.50 -24.13
C VAL A 3 51.54 22.90 -22.90
N LYS A 4 51.08 23.87 -22.11
CA LYS A 4 51.75 24.24 -20.85
C LYS A 4 51.26 23.35 -19.73
N ALA A 5 52.14 22.44 -19.33
CA ALA A 5 52.14 21.77 -18.04
C ALA A 5 52.27 22.77 -16.88
N ARG A 6 51.68 22.43 -15.73
CA ARG A 6 52.31 22.64 -14.41
C ARG A 6 51.64 21.78 -13.35
N ALA A 7 52.39 20.76 -12.94
CA ALA A 7 52.24 20.07 -11.67
C ALA A 7 52.51 21.04 -10.50
N ARG A 8 51.89 20.80 -9.34
CA ARG A 8 52.52 20.94 -8.02
C ARG A 8 51.65 20.38 -6.90
N ARG A 9 52.19 19.31 -6.29
CA ARG A 9 52.34 19.04 -4.85
C ARG A 9 51.09 18.97 -3.96
N SER A 10 50.86 17.75 -3.49
CA SER A 10 50.17 17.39 -2.26
C SER A 10 50.58 18.27 -1.06
N LEU A 11 49.60 18.66 -0.26
CA LEU A 11 49.78 18.91 1.17
C LEU A 11 48.50 18.43 1.89
N LEU A 12 48.64 17.35 2.67
CA LEU A 12 47.71 16.98 3.73
C LEU A 12 47.81 18.05 4.81
N VAL A 13 46.69 18.70 5.16
CA VAL A 13 46.54 19.40 6.43
C VAL A 13 45.19 18.99 7.01
N ALA A 14 45.29 18.25 8.11
CA ALA A 14 44.17 17.99 9.00
C ALA A 14 43.70 19.31 9.64
N LEU A 15 42.43 19.64 9.44
CA LEU A 15 41.65 20.52 10.30
C LEU A 15 40.43 19.67 10.68
N GLY A 16 40.21 19.28 11.92
CA GLY A 16 40.25 20.10 13.13
C GLY A 16 38.81 20.08 13.64
N LEU A 17 38.52 19.12 14.55
CA LEU A 17 37.21 18.97 15.16
C LEU A 17 36.77 20.30 15.78
N ALA A 18 35.69 20.88 15.27
CA ALA A 18 35.03 21.99 15.91
C ALA A 18 34.36 21.50 17.19
N ALA A 19 34.78 22.09 18.30
CA ALA A 19 34.23 21.89 19.63
C ALA A 19 32.77 22.35 19.69
N CYS A 20 31.87 21.45 20.10
CA CYS A 20 30.67 21.87 20.82
C CYS A 20 31.04 21.90 22.29
N ALA A 21 31.18 23.12 22.81
CA ALA A 21 31.41 23.43 24.21
C ALA A 21 30.34 22.79 25.12
N GLY A 22 30.74 22.52 26.35
CA GLY A 22 30.02 21.72 27.33
C GLY A 22 28.59 22.15 27.58
N HIS A 23 27.69 21.17 27.55
CA HIS A 23 26.58 21.15 28.49
C HIS A 23 27.10 20.43 29.73
N ASP A 24 27.16 21.15 30.86
CA ASP A 24 27.26 20.51 32.17
C ASP A 24 26.09 19.50 32.29
N PRO A 25 26.33 18.26 32.73
CA PRO A 25 25.23 17.39 33.11
C PRO A 25 24.54 18.05 34.31
N SER A 26 23.34 18.56 34.07
CA SER A 26 22.45 19.00 35.15
C SER A 26 22.40 17.88 36.20
N PRO A 27 22.61 18.17 37.50
CA PRO A 27 22.53 17.13 38.50
C PRO A 27 21.14 16.51 38.39
N ALA A 28 21.10 15.19 38.14
CA ALA A 28 19.89 14.43 38.18
C ALA A 28 19.35 14.52 39.61
N LEU A 29 18.46 15.48 39.86
CA LEU A 29 17.61 15.44 41.02
C LEU A 29 16.85 14.12 40.90
N ALA A 30 17.15 13.18 41.79
CA ALA A 30 16.37 11.95 41.92
C ALA A 30 14.93 12.38 42.18
N GLN A 31 14.12 12.41 41.12
CA GLN A 31 12.70 12.58 41.28
C GLN A 31 12.23 11.30 41.99
N PRO A 32 11.50 11.40 43.11
CA PRO A 32 10.85 10.22 43.65
C PRO A 32 10.06 9.60 42.50
N GLU A 33 10.36 8.34 42.18
CA GLU A 33 9.60 7.55 41.23
C GLU A 33 8.22 7.32 41.86
N GLU A 34 7.34 8.32 41.77
CA GLU A 34 5.93 8.08 41.96
C GLU A 34 5.51 7.08 40.89
N PRO A 35 4.86 5.95 41.28
CA PRO A 35 4.37 5.01 40.30
C PRO A 35 3.42 5.75 39.36
N PRO A 36 3.48 5.49 38.04
CA PRO A 36 2.56 6.13 37.11
C PRO A 36 1.13 5.90 37.60
N PRO A 37 0.25 6.91 37.53
CA PRO A 37 -1.14 6.74 37.92
C PRO A 37 -1.69 5.52 37.17
N PRO A 38 -2.52 4.68 37.83
CA PRO A 38 -3.14 3.56 37.15
C PRO A 38 -3.84 4.09 35.90
N LEU A 39 -3.54 3.50 34.75
CA LEU A 39 -4.20 3.85 33.51
C LEU A 39 -5.70 3.73 33.75
N ALA A 40 -6.43 4.85 33.65
CA ALA A 40 -7.87 4.83 33.72
C ALA A 40 -8.37 3.79 32.72
N GLU A 41 -9.22 2.88 33.17
CA GLU A 41 -9.83 1.86 32.32
C GLU A 41 -10.53 2.58 31.17
N TRP A 42 -9.98 2.42 29.97
CA TRP A 42 -10.57 3.02 28.79
C TRP A 42 -11.73 2.14 28.34
N ASP A 43 -12.95 2.56 28.64
CA ASP A 43 -14.19 1.83 28.30
C ASP A 43 -14.51 1.79 26.80
N GLY A 44 -13.64 2.36 25.95
CA GLY A 44 -13.87 2.48 24.50
C GLY A 44 -15.00 3.45 24.14
N PRO A 45 -15.14 3.81 22.86
CA PRO A 45 -16.31 4.56 22.41
C PRO A 45 -17.56 3.68 22.48
N ASN A 46 -18.60 4.14 23.17
CA ASN A 46 -19.93 3.53 23.08
C ASN A 46 -20.56 3.87 21.72
N ILE A 47 -20.40 2.98 20.74
CA ILE A 47 -20.94 3.14 19.40
C ILE A 47 -22.38 2.60 19.39
N PRO A 48 -23.40 3.40 19.04
CA PRO A 48 -24.78 2.91 18.97
C PRO A 48 -24.93 1.78 17.94
N ASP A 49 -25.70 0.74 18.27
CA ASP A 49 -26.02 -0.37 17.35
C ASP A 49 -26.54 0.11 15.99
N ALA A 50 -27.33 1.20 16.00
CA ALA A 50 -27.85 1.80 14.78
C ALA A 50 -26.75 2.32 13.84
N ALA A 51 -25.65 2.85 14.40
CA ALA A 51 -24.51 3.31 13.62
C ALA A 51 -23.75 2.13 12.99
N VAL A 52 -23.57 1.03 13.74
CA VAL A 52 -22.98 -0.21 13.23
C VAL A 52 -23.79 -0.75 12.05
N LYS A 53 -25.12 -0.89 12.22
CA LYS A 53 -26.01 -1.36 11.16
C LYS A 53 -26.01 -0.47 9.92
N ALA A 54 -25.99 0.86 10.10
CA ALA A 54 -25.93 1.80 8.99
C ALA A 54 -24.62 1.65 8.20
N PHE A 55 -23.50 1.45 8.90
CA PHE A 55 -22.21 1.22 8.28
C PHE A 55 -22.15 -0.13 7.52
N GLU A 56 -22.67 -1.20 8.11
CA GLU A 56 -22.80 -2.50 7.43
C GLU A 56 -23.66 -2.41 6.17
N ALA A 57 -24.78 -1.68 6.23
CA ALA A 57 -25.65 -1.47 5.08
C ALA A 57 -24.93 -0.70 3.96
N LEU A 58 -24.14 0.32 4.30
CA LEU A 58 -23.32 1.05 3.34
C LEU A 58 -22.29 0.13 2.67
N GLN A 59 -21.59 -0.70 3.45
CA GLN A 59 -20.64 -1.68 2.91
C GLN A 59 -21.28 -2.70 1.98
N ALA A 60 -22.45 -3.24 2.35
CA ALA A 60 -23.20 -4.19 1.54
C ALA A 60 -23.67 -3.55 0.22
N SER A 61 -24.15 -2.31 0.27
CA SER A 61 -24.55 -1.55 -0.92
C SER A 61 -23.37 -1.33 -1.88
N ALA A 62 -22.21 -0.94 -1.34
CA ALA A 62 -21.00 -0.74 -2.12
C ALA A 62 -20.49 -2.02 -2.78
N TYR A 63 -20.53 -3.14 -2.05
CA TYR A 63 -20.20 -4.45 -2.60
C TYR A 63 -21.12 -4.84 -3.76
N ALA A 64 -22.44 -4.71 -3.57
CA ALA A 64 -23.41 -5.00 -4.62
C ALA A 64 -23.24 -4.07 -5.83
N GLN A 65 -22.80 -2.81 -5.61
CA GLN A 65 -22.42 -1.91 -6.70
C GLN A 65 -21.23 -2.45 -7.48
N GLY A 66 -20.18 -2.92 -6.81
CA GLY A 66 -19.04 -3.56 -7.43
C GLY A 66 -19.41 -4.73 -8.33
N GLU A 67 -20.31 -5.60 -7.86
CA GLU A 67 -20.82 -6.73 -8.66
C GLU A 67 -21.53 -6.24 -9.94
N ARG A 68 -22.39 -5.20 -9.84
CA ARG A 68 -23.05 -4.60 -11.01
C ARG A 68 -22.06 -4.00 -12.00
N GLU A 69 -21.05 -3.29 -11.51
CA GLU A 69 -19.99 -2.70 -12.34
C GLU A 69 -19.19 -3.78 -13.08
N ALA A 70 -18.89 -4.90 -12.41
CA ALA A 70 -18.22 -6.03 -13.04
C ALA A 70 -19.08 -6.67 -14.14
N LEU A 71 -20.37 -6.91 -13.88
CA LEU A 71 -21.29 -7.44 -14.87
C LEU A 71 -21.41 -6.53 -16.09
N ALA A 72 -21.48 -5.20 -15.88
CA ALA A 72 -21.49 -4.22 -16.96
C ALA A 72 -20.19 -4.24 -17.79
N ALA A 73 -19.03 -4.37 -17.14
CA ALA A 73 -17.74 -4.50 -17.83
C ALA A 73 -17.67 -5.79 -18.66
N LEU A 74 -18.14 -6.92 -18.11
CA LEU A 74 -18.23 -8.17 -18.85
C LEU A 74 -19.15 -8.06 -20.08
N GLY A 75 -20.26 -7.34 -19.96
CA GLY A 75 -21.16 -7.04 -21.09
C GLY A 75 -20.49 -6.23 -22.21
N ARG A 76 -19.46 -5.44 -21.90
CA ARG A 76 -18.62 -4.74 -22.88
C ARG A 76 -17.43 -5.56 -23.37
N GLY A 77 -17.27 -6.80 -22.90
CA GLY A 77 -16.13 -7.65 -23.22
C GLY A 77 -14.84 -7.28 -22.48
N GLU A 78 -14.92 -6.41 -21.47
CA GLU A 78 -13.78 -6.05 -20.63
C GLU A 78 -13.52 -7.11 -19.56
N LEU A 79 -12.25 -7.38 -19.28
CA LEU A 79 -11.83 -8.26 -18.19
C LEU A 79 -10.73 -7.54 -17.42
N ALA A 80 -10.96 -7.28 -16.13
CA ALA A 80 -10.05 -6.45 -15.34
C ALA A 80 -9.97 -6.92 -13.89
N LEU A 81 -8.83 -6.67 -13.25
CA LEU A 81 -8.64 -6.75 -11.81
C LEU A 81 -8.33 -5.38 -11.25
N GLN A 82 -8.87 -5.08 -10.08
CA GLN A 82 -8.60 -3.83 -9.35
C GLN A 82 -7.79 -4.14 -8.10
N THR A 83 -6.78 -3.32 -7.80
CA THR A 83 -5.96 -3.50 -6.60
C THR A 83 -5.72 -2.18 -5.90
N PHE A 84 -5.67 -2.22 -4.57
CA PHE A 84 -5.32 -1.06 -3.74
C PHE A 84 -3.83 -0.99 -3.42
N GLY A 85 -3.43 0.21 -2.98
CA GLY A 85 -2.15 0.46 -2.36
C GLY A 85 -0.97 0.56 -3.33
N PRO A 86 0.21 0.87 -2.79
CA PRO A 86 1.42 1.02 -3.58
C PRO A 86 1.74 -0.27 -4.35
N PRO A 87 2.28 -0.17 -5.56
CA PRO A 87 2.65 -1.34 -6.34
C PRO A 87 3.75 -2.15 -5.66
N PRO A 88 3.55 -3.48 -5.43
CA PRO A 88 4.70 -4.33 -5.20
C PRO A 88 5.61 -4.27 -6.43
N ALA A 89 6.92 -4.50 -6.24
CA ALA A 89 7.91 -4.45 -7.32
C ALA A 89 7.55 -5.35 -8.52
N CYS A 90 6.77 -6.42 -8.31
CA CYS A 90 6.31 -7.32 -9.36
C CYS A 90 5.10 -6.81 -10.18
N ARG A 91 4.40 -5.75 -9.75
CA ARG A 91 3.07 -5.35 -10.30
C ARG A 91 3.11 -5.13 -11.80
N GLU A 92 4.11 -4.41 -12.31
CA GLU A 92 4.20 -4.13 -13.75
C GLU A 92 4.39 -5.41 -14.58
N ARG A 93 5.21 -6.34 -14.07
CA ARG A 93 5.43 -7.63 -14.74
C ARG A 93 4.16 -8.48 -14.69
N TYR A 94 3.46 -8.47 -13.57
CA TYR A 94 2.18 -9.16 -13.39
C TYR A 94 1.11 -8.62 -14.35
N ALA A 95 0.88 -7.30 -14.37
CA ALA A 95 -0.04 -6.63 -15.28
C ALA A 95 0.28 -6.93 -16.76
N ARG A 96 1.56 -6.92 -17.13
CA ARG A 96 2.01 -7.27 -18.48
C ARG A 96 1.70 -8.71 -18.86
N LEU A 97 1.89 -9.67 -17.93
CA LEU A 97 1.58 -11.08 -18.16
C LEU A 97 0.08 -11.30 -18.33
N LEU A 98 -0.73 -10.69 -17.47
CA LEU A 98 -2.20 -10.72 -17.56
C LEU A 98 -2.70 -10.18 -18.91
N TRP A 99 -2.21 -9.00 -19.32
CA TRP A 99 -2.61 -8.39 -20.58
C TRP A 99 -2.20 -9.23 -21.79
N ARG A 100 -0.92 -9.61 -21.89
CA ARG A 100 -0.40 -10.30 -23.07
C ARG A 100 -1.04 -11.67 -23.30
N ARG A 101 -1.31 -12.42 -22.23
CA ARG A 101 -1.79 -13.80 -22.34
C ARG A 101 -3.31 -13.90 -22.34
N HIS A 102 -3.98 -13.05 -21.58
CA HIS A 102 -5.41 -13.21 -21.28
C HIS A 102 -6.24 -11.96 -21.58
N ARG A 103 -5.60 -10.87 -22.04
CA ARG A 103 -6.25 -9.55 -22.23
C ARG A 103 -6.96 -9.07 -20.96
N ILE A 104 -6.41 -9.44 -19.80
CA ILE A 104 -6.89 -8.96 -18.50
C ILE A 104 -6.16 -7.66 -18.18
N GLU A 105 -6.92 -6.59 -17.96
CA GLU A 105 -6.40 -5.32 -17.46
C GLU A 105 -6.12 -5.40 -15.96
N HIS A 106 -5.07 -4.72 -15.50
CA HIS A 106 -4.76 -4.61 -14.07
C HIS A 106 -4.79 -3.13 -13.68
N ARG A 107 -5.83 -2.73 -12.95
CA ARG A 107 -6.13 -1.35 -12.59
C ARG A 107 -5.69 -1.10 -11.14
N ALA A 108 -4.63 -0.32 -10.97
CA ALA A 108 -4.19 0.11 -9.65
C ALA A 108 -5.00 1.35 -9.22
N LEU A 109 -5.67 1.26 -8.08
CA LEU A 109 -6.31 2.39 -7.44
C LEU A 109 -5.25 3.06 -6.55
N THR A 110 -4.87 4.29 -6.90
CA THR A 110 -3.73 5.03 -6.34
C THR A 110 -4.01 5.70 -5.00
N ASP A 111 -5.22 5.54 -4.49
CA ASP A 111 -5.66 6.07 -3.21
C ASP A 111 -5.18 5.13 -2.08
N CYS A 112 -4.29 5.63 -1.21
CA CYS A 112 -3.82 4.91 -0.01
C CYS A 112 -4.79 5.04 1.18
N ALA A 113 -5.72 5.99 1.15
CA ALA A 113 -6.74 6.28 2.15
C ALA A 113 -8.14 5.95 1.59
N THR A 114 -8.30 4.74 1.07
CA THR A 114 -9.59 4.34 0.48
C THR A 114 -10.60 4.15 1.58
N ALA A 115 -11.68 4.94 1.48
CA ALA A 115 -12.87 4.75 2.31
C ALA A 115 -13.32 3.28 2.20
N ASP A 116 -13.82 2.73 3.31
CA ASP A 116 -14.27 1.34 3.41
C ASP A 116 -15.28 0.98 2.31
N GLU A 117 -16.11 1.94 1.91
CA GLU A 117 -17.02 1.83 0.77
C GLU A 117 -16.30 1.43 -0.53
N GLN A 118 -15.20 2.13 -0.87
CA GLN A 118 -14.45 1.84 -2.09
C GLN A 118 -13.79 0.46 -2.02
N ARG A 119 -13.27 0.07 -0.84
CA ARG A 119 -12.74 -1.28 -0.63
C ARG A 119 -13.79 -2.34 -0.92
N MET A 120 -14.98 -2.18 -0.35
CA MET A 120 -16.09 -3.10 -0.56
C MET A 120 -16.55 -3.15 -2.02
N ARG A 121 -16.58 -2.00 -2.71
CA ARG A 121 -16.88 -1.95 -4.15
C ARG A 121 -15.87 -2.74 -4.98
N VAL A 122 -14.58 -2.60 -4.72
CA VAL A 122 -13.53 -3.37 -5.41
C VAL A 122 -13.60 -4.86 -5.09
N HIS A 123 -13.93 -5.23 -3.85
CA HIS A 123 -14.15 -6.63 -3.50
C HIS A 123 -15.30 -7.25 -4.30
N GLY A 124 -16.44 -6.57 -4.39
CA GLY A 124 -17.58 -7.02 -5.19
C GLY A 124 -17.21 -7.15 -6.68
N PHE A 125 -16.49 -6.17 -7.21
CA PHE A 125 -16.03 -6.18 -8.60
C PHE A 125 -15.08 -7.36 -8.89
N ASN A 126 -14.05 -7.53 -8.08
CA ASN A 126 -13.04 -8.56 -8.27
C ASN A 126 -13.61 -9.96 -8.11
N LYS A 127 -14.56 -10.21 -7.21
CA LYS A 127 -15.20 -11.53 -7.07
C LYS A 127 -15.77 -12.04 -8.40
N ILE A 128 -16.53 -11.19 -9.09
CA ILE A 128 -17.14 -11.55 -10.38
C ILE A 128 -16.06 -11.71 -11.46
N MET A 129 -15.09 -10.81 -11.50
CA MET A 129 -14.00 -10.87 -12.49
C MET A 129 -13.11 -12.09 -12.31
N GLU A 130 -12.73 -12.42 -11.08
CA GLU A 130 -11.93 -13.60 -10.75
C GLU A 130 -12.66 -14.90 -11.11
N ALA A 131 -13.96 -14.99 -10.83
CA ALA A 131 -14.78 -16.12 -11.24
C ALA A 131 -14.80 -16.28 -12.77
N GLU A 132 -14.99 -15.18 -13.51
CA GLU A 132 -14.99 -15.22 -14.97
C GLU A 132 -13.61 -15.54 -15.56
N ILE A 133 -12.54 -15.00 -14.98
CA ILE A 133 -11.15 -15.34 -15.34
C ILE A 133 -10.90 -16.83 -15.11
N GLY A 134 -11.34 -17.37 -13.96
CA GLY A 134 -11.25 -18.79 -13.62
C GLY A 134 -12.00 -19.66 -14.63
N ARG A 135 -13.21 -19.25 -15.02
CA ARG A 135 -14.02 -19.95 -16.03
C ARG A 135 -13.36 -19.95 -17.42
N ARG A 136 -12.77 -18.82 -17.85
CA ARG A 136 -12.17 -18.68 -19.19
C ARG A 136 -10.78 -19.30 -19.32
N PHE A 137 -9.96 -19.22 -18.27
CA PHE A 137 -8.53 -19.52 -18.33
C PHE A 137 -8.04 -20.55 -17.31
N GLY A 138 -8.94 -21.06 -16.47
CA GLY A 138 -8.64 -21.99 -15.38
C GLY A 138 -8.47 -21.29 -14.04
N ALA A 139 -8.82 -22.00 -12.96
CA ALA A 139 -8.79 -21.49 -11.58
C ALA A 139 -7.41 -20.95 -11.15
N ASP A 140 -6.33 -21.51 -11.71
CA ASP A 140 -4.95 -21.13 -11.37
C ASP A 140 -4.35 -20.02 -12.26
N ALA A 141 -5.13 -19.41 -13.16
CA ALA A 141 -4.60 -18.44 -14.13
C ALA A 141 -3.89 -17.26 -13.45
N LEU A 142 -4.53 -16.67 -12.43
CA LEU A 142 -4.00 -15.54 -11.67
C LEU A 142 -2.77 -15.92 -10.85
N ALA A 143 -2.86 -17.01 -10.09
CA ALA A 143 -1.75 -17.53 -9.29
C ALA A 143 -0.53 -17.88 -10.17
N THR A 144 -0.76 -18.45 -11.35
CA THR A 144 0.31 -18.75 -12.31
C THR A 144 0.96 -17.48 -12.85
N ALA A 145 0.17 -16.46 -13.18
CA ALA A 145 0.69 -15.16 -13.61
C ALA A 145 1.50 -14.48 -12.50
N ALA A 146 1.03 -14.53 -11.25
CA ALA A 146 1.71 -13.98 -10.08
C ALA A 146 3.08 -14.66 -9.84
N ARG A 147 3.12 -16.01 -9.83
CA ARG A 147 4.38 -16.76 -9.70
C ARG A 147 5.37 -16.44 -10.81
N LYS A 148 4.90 -16.36 -12.07
CA LYS A 148 5.74 -15.99 -13.22
C LYS A 148 6.23 -14.53 -13.17
N ALA A 149 5.45 -13.65 -12.53
CA ALA A 149 5.86 -12.28 -12.27
C ALA A 149 6.88 -12.16 -11.13
N GLY A 150 7.02 -13.20 -10.29
CA GLY A 150 7.84 -13.16 -9.09
C GLY A 150 7.18 -12.41 -7.93
N CYS A 151 5.85 -12.32 -7.91
CA CYS A 151 5.12 -11.87 -6.73
C CYS A 151 5.22 -12.95 -5.65
N ARG A 152 5.76 -12.59 -4.49
CA ARG A 152 5.89 -13.46 -3.30
C ARG A 152 5.05 -12.88 -2.17
#